data_AF-A0A1G9DDS2-F1
#
_entry.id   AF-A0A1G9DDS2-F1
#
_cell.length_a   1.000
_cell.length_b   1.000
_cell.length_c   1.000
_cell.angle_alpha   90.00
_cell.angle_beta   90.00
_cell.angle_gamma   90.00
#
_symmetry.space_group_name_H-M   'P 1'
#
loop_
_entity.id
_entity.type
_entity.pdbx_description
1 polymer ?
#
loop_
_entity_poly.entity_id
_entity_poly.type
_entity_poly.pdbx_seq_one_letter_code
_entity_poly.pdbx_strand_id
1 'polypeptide(L)'
;MDRLLLIILVIPVIAGLFGSDLSMENRVRKKFPNVPGTLSELDVFFSEVDAFVSDNIGLRNQMIEVKRSVDKTLNGGGNSLVIAGSEGWLFYNAPSVIDRNSGREFLPWRVTNMTRYVQEAQDLATSVGAHFIAIPVPNKHAVYNAKLPRWARAEDTERSEQRAIVHEIGSLGVPLSDPYLLFKNFDLDATPLYFKRDTHWNEFGAYIAFYDAIVQLGLAADLPAPMNLLQGFEEGSFFGVLDQFSGLSEAAESESLPILDMTAFGVAELEFNEIDDHVSMDSYIVSYDTKQVGHSRKPRLLIIGDSFTYDLFRPYWGSVFGEVRWSHHGHGKYNRAAIEEFQPDFVIFEFVDWEIPAWVLHETLRASQ
;
A
#
# COMPACT_ATOMS: atom_id res chain seq x y z
N MET A 1 -35.68 1.77 7.27
CA MET A 1 -34.35 1.77 7.90
C MET A 1 -34.43 2.28 9.34
N ASP A 2 -35.12 3.40 9.55
CA ASP A 2 -35.21 4.11 10.84
C ASP A 2 -35.78 3.30 12.01
N ARG A 3 -36.79 2.44 11.76
CA ARG A 3 -37.39 1.61 12.82
C ARG A 3 -36.46 0.51 13.34
N LEU A 4 -35.59 -0.02 12.48
CA LEU A 4 -34.66 -1.08 12.86
C LEU A 4 -33.50 -0.52 13.69
N LEU A 5 -33.02 0.67 13.30
CA LEU A 5 -31.98 1.40 14.03
C LEU A 5 -32.46 1.80 15.43
N LEU A 6 -33.71 2.25 15.54
CA LEU A 6 -34.34 2.58 16.81
C LEU A 6 -34.43 1.35 17.73
N ILE A 7 -34.80 0.19 17.18
CA ILE A 7 -34.86 -1.07 17.93
C ILE A 7 -33.47 -1.49 18.43
N ILE A 8 -32.44 -1.38 17.59
CA ILE A 8 -31.04 -1.68 17.96
C ILE A 8 -30.53 -0.76 19.07
N LEU A 9 -30.95 0.50 19.10
CA LEU A 9 -30.53 1.48 20.12
C LEU A 9 -31.32 1.35 21.44
N VAL A 10 -32.60 0.98 21.38
CA VAL A 10 -33.50 0.96 22.54
C VAL A 10 -33.46 -0.37 23.30
N ILE A 11 -33.29 -1.50 22.61
CA ILE A 11 -33.25 -2.83 23.24
C ILE A 11 -32.14 -2.97 24.30
N PRO A 12 -30.88 -2.56 24.06
CA PRO A 12 -29.81 -2.69 25.05
C PRO A 12 -30.06 -1.88 26.33
N VAL A 13 -30.70 -0.71 26.17
CA VAL A 13 -31.10 0.15 27.30
C VAL A 13 -32.20 -0.54 28.13
N ILE A 14 -33.22 -1.09 27.47
CA ILE A 14 -34.29 -1.84 28.13
C ILE A 14 -33.74 -3.11 28.80
N ALA A 15 -32.91 -3.87 28.10
CA ALA A 15 -32.27 -5.09 28.59
C ALA A 15 -31.39 -4.84 29.83
N GLY A 16 -30.73 -3.69 29.83
CA GLY A 16 -30.02 -3.12 30.96
C GLY A 16 -30.87 -2.92 32.21
N LEU A 17 -32.02 -2.26 32.05
CA LEU A 17 -32.99 -2.00 33.12
C LEU A 17 -33.57 -3.28 33.74
N PHE A 18 -33.67 -4.37 32.98
CA PHE A 18 -34.21 -5.66 33.43
C PHE A 18 -33.14 -6.65 33.91
N GLY A 19 -31.87 -6.26 34.01
CA GLY A 19 -30.84 -7.13 34.61
C GLY A 19 -30.34 -8.26 33.69
N SER A 20 -30.62 -8.20 32.40
CA SER A 20 -30.41 -9.33 31.47
C SER A 20 -28.98 -9.46 30.92
N ASP A 21 -27.96 -9.10 31.71
CA ASP A 21 -26.60 -9.51 31.37
C ASP A 21 -26.45 -11.00 31.66
N LEU A 22 -26.29 -11.79 30.60
CA LEU A 22 -25.91 -13.20 30.68
C LEU A 22 -24.43 -13.39 31.08
N SER A 23 -23.72 -12.33 31.50
CA SER A 23 -22.37 -12.42 32.04
C SER A 23 -22.41 -12.69 33.54
N MET A 24 -21.63 -13.68 33.99
CA MET A 24 -21.41 -13.98 35.42
C MET A 24 -20.48 -12.95 36.08
N GLU A 25 -20.70 -11.65 35.86
CA GLU A 25 -19.99 -10.63 36.61
C GLU A 25 -20.88 -10.13 37.76
N ASN A 26 -20.54 -10.57 38.99
CA ASN A 26 -21.08 -9.98 40.21
C ASN A 26 -20.56 -8.53 40.35
N ARG A 27 -21.18 -7.59 39.64
CA ARG A 27 -20.90 -6.15 39.73
C ARG A 27 -22.05 -5.41 40.41
N VAL A 28 -21.71 -4.53 41.34
CA VAL A 28 -22.69 -3.62 41.97
C VAL A 28 -22.95 -2.48 41.00
N ARG A 29 -24.12 -2.50 40.34
CA ARG A 29 -24.52 -1.50 39.36
C ARG A 29 -24.65 -0.11 39.98
N LYS A 30 -24.19 0.92 39.26
CA LYS A 30 -24.45 2.31 39.63
C LYS A 30 -25.96 2.58 39.60
N LYS A 31 -26.44 3.28 40.64
CA LYS A 31 -27.82 3.77 40.72
C LYS A 31 -27.97 5.04 39.90
N PHE A 32 -29.19 5.31 39.44
CA PHE A 32 -29.50 6.55 38.73
C PHE A 32 -29.18 7.76 39.63
N PRO A 33 -28.50 8.80 39.12
CA PRO A 33 -28.13 9.95 39.92
C PRO A 33 -29.35 10.75 40.37
N ASN A 34 -29.22 11.46 41.49
CA ASN A 34 -30.29 12.33 41.96
C ASN A 34 -30.40 13.55 41.05
N VAL A 35 -31.63 14.00 40.80
CA VAL A 35 -31.88 15.20 39.98
C VAL A 35 -31.27 16.42 40.69
N PRO A 36 -30.45 17.23 39.99
CA PRO A 36 -29.76 18.37 40.60
C PRO A 36 -30.74 19.43 41.07
N GLY A 37 -30.45 20.04 42.22
CA GLY A 37 -31.25 21.13 42.80
C GLY A 37 -30.84 22.50 42.28
N THR A 38 -29.68 22.60 41.64
CA THR A 38 -29.09 23.87 41.17
C THR A 38 -28.44 23.72 39.78
N LEU A 39 -28.31 24.84 39.05
CA LEU A 39 -27.68 24.85 37.72
C LEU A 39 -26.18 24.51 37.76
N SER A 40 -25.51 24.76 38.89
CA SER A 40 -24.11 24.41 39.12
C SER A 40 -23.85 22.90 39.27
N GLU A 41 -24.89 22.11 39.50
CA GLU A 41 -24.79 20.65 39.66
C GLU A 41 -25.06 19.90 38.34
N LEU A 42 -25.41 20.60 37.25
CA LEU A 42 -25.79 19.97 35.98
C LEU A 42 -24.64 19.20 35.33
N ASP A 43 -23.42 19.74 35.32
CA ASP A 43 -22.27 19.04 34.72
C ASP A 43 -21.94 17.74 35.47
N VAL A 44 -22.09 17.75 36.79
CA VAL A 44 -21.91 16.56 37.63
C VAL A 44 -23.03 15.56 37.37
N PHE A 45 -24.28 16.02 37.30
CA PHE A 45 -25.42 15.18 36.98
C PHE A 45 -25.28 14.49 35.61
N PHE A 46 -24.91 15.21 34.55
CA PHE A 46 -24.73 14.60 33.23
C PHE A 46 -23.58 13.60 33.20
N SER A 47 -22.46 13.90 33.88
CA SER A 47 -21.35 12.95 34.05
C SER A 47 -21.78 11.68 34.81
N GLU A 48 -22.62 11.81 35.84
CA GLU A 48 -23.17 10.67 36.57
C GLU A 48 -24.22 9.89 35.76
N VAL A 49 -25.01 10.57 34.90
CA VAL A 49 -25.92 9.93 33.96
C VAL A 49 -25.14 9.15 32.91
N ASP A 50 -24.07 9.71 32.33
CA ASP A 50 -23.18 9.00 31.40
C ASP A 50 -22.56 7.77 32.06
N ALA A 51 -22.11 7.90 33.31
CA ALA A 51 -21.59 6.79 34.08
C ALA A 51 -22.66 5.73 34.40
N PHE A 52 -23.91 6.14 34.67
CA PHE A 52 -25.03 5.24 34.89
C PHE A 52 -25.39 4.49 33.61
N VAL A 53 -25.53 5.18 32.48
CA VAL A 53 -25.87 4.59 31.18
C VAL A 53 -24.78 3.61 30.75
N SER A 54 -23.50 3.99 30.86
CA SER A 54 -22.37 3.13 30.55
C SER A 54 -22.35 1.84 31.39
N ASP A 55 -22.75 1.91 32.67
CA ASP A 55 -22.74 0.79 33.62
C ASP A 55 -24.05 -0.04 33.62
N ASN A 56 -25.11 0.47 32.98
CA ASN A 56 -26.42 -0.17 32.94
C ASN A 56 -26.88 -0.56 31.52
N ILE A 57 -26.11 -0.33 30.45
CA ILE A 57 -26.42 -0.92 29.13
C ILE A 57 -26.18 -2.43 29.20
N GLY A 58 -27.27 -3.21 29.07
CA GLY A 58 -27.20 -4.67 29.03
C GLY A 58 -26.86 -5.18 27.64
N LEU A 59 -26.58 -6.49 27.55
CA LEU A 59 -26.30 -7.20 26.28
C LEU A 59 -25.00 -6.75 25.59
N ARG A 60 -24.06 -6.14 26.32
CA ARG A 60 -22.81 -5.62 25.73
C ARG A 60 -22.04 -6.67 24.94
N ASN A 61 -21.93 -7.89 25.48
CA ASN A 61 -21.22 -8.98 24.82
C ASN A 61 -21.96 -9.44 23.55
N GLN A 62 -23.28 -9.53 23.60
CA GLN A 62 -24.13 -9.87 22.46
C GLN A 62 -24.10 -8.77 21.40
N MET A 63 -24.01 -7.49 21.79
CA MET A 63 -23.83 -6.37 20.85
C MET A 63 -22.44 -6.41 20.21
N ILE A 64 -21.40 -6.78 20.95
CA ILE A 64 -20.06 -7.00 20.39
C ILE A 64 -20.09 -8.18 19.41
N GLU A 65 -20.78 -9.27 19.73
CA GLU A 65 -20.95 -10.43 18.84
C GLU A 65 -21.78 -10.10 17.60
N VAL A 66 -22.88 -9.35 17.74
CA VAL A 66 -23.69 -8.87 16.62
C VAL A 66 -22.88 -7.91 15.77
N LYS A 67 -22.13 -6.97 16.37
CA LYS A 67 -21.21 -6.09 15.64
C LYS A 67 -20.17 -6.92 14.87
N ARG A 68 -19.54 -7.90 15.50
CA ARG A 68 -18.58 -8.81 14.85
C ARG A 68 -19.22 -9.63 13.74
N SER A 69 -20.45 -10.10 13.93
CA SER A 69 -21.20 -10.87 12.93
C SER A 69 -21.63 -9.99 11.74
N VAL A 70 -22.09 -8.76 12.00
CA VAL A 70 -22.44 -7.77 10.99
C VAL A 70 -21.19 -7.30 10.24
N ASP A 71 -20.09 -7.02 10.93
CA ASP A 71 -18.81 -6.68 10.31
C ASP A 71 -18.28 -7.85 9.47
N LYS A 72 -18.40 -9.09 9.95
CA LYS A 72 -18.01 -10.29 9.18
C LYS A 72 -18.90 -10.49 7.94
N THR A 73 -20.19 -10.20 8.05
CA THR A 73 -21.18 -10.49 6.99
C THR A 73 -21.30 -9.36 5.97
N LEU A 74 -21.22 -8.10 6.39
CA LEU A 74 -21.35 -6.92 5.52
C LEU A 74 -20.00 -6.35 5.07
N ASN A 75 -18.96 -6.47 5.89
CA ASN A 75 -17.63 -5.91 5.63
C ASN A 75 -16.57 -7.00 5.36
N GLY A 76 -17.00 -8.24 5.10
CA GLY A 76 -16.15 -9.36 4.68
C GLY A 76 -15.31 -10.02 5.78
N GLY A 77 -15.31 -9.48 7.01
CA GLY A 77 -14.32 -9.81 8.03
C GLY A 77 -13.03 -9.01 7.84
N GLY A 78 -12.29 -8.77 8.92
CA GLY A 78 -11.15 -7.86 8.92
C GLY A 78 -11.03 -7.14 10.25
N ASN A 79 -10.02 -6.29 10.36
CA ASN A 79 -9.81 -5.45 11.53
C ASN A 79 -9.55 -4.00 11.10
N SER A 80 -9.11 -3.13 12.00
CA SER A 80 -8.85 -1.73 11.65
C SER A 80 -7.82 -1.56 10.54
N LEU A 81 -6.91 -2.52 10.33
CA LEU A 81 -5.81 -2.45 9.36
C LEU A 81 -6.02 -3.31 8.10
N VAL A 82 -7.04 -4.16 8.03
CA VAL A 82 -7.33 -5.00 6.85
C VAL A 82 -8.82 -5.06 6.55
N ILE A 83 -9.17 -4.81 5.31
CA ILE A 83 -10.51 -5.00 4.75
C ILE A 83 -10.53 -6.29 3.94
N ALA A 84 -11.48 -7.19 4.22
CA ALA A 84 -11.75 -8.28 3.30
C ALA A 84 -12.70 -7.84 2.18
N GLY A 85 -12.29 -8.16 0.96
CA GLY A 85 -13.07 -8.07 -0.25
C GLY A 85 -13.76 -9.38 -0.61
N SER A 86 -14.38 -9.39 -1.78
CA SER A 86 -15.00 -10.59 -2.36
C SER A 86 -13.95 -11.63 -2.73
N GLU A 87 -14.38 -12.89 -2.80
CA GLU A 87 -13.56 -14.02 -3.24
C GLU A 87 -12.29 -14.26 -2.41
N GLY A 88 -12.12 -13.63 -1.24
CA GLY A 88 -10.95 -13.80 -0.38
C GLY A 88 -9.83 -12.80 -0.63
N TRP A 89 -10.06 -11.76 -1.44
CA TRP A 89 -9.15 -10.62 -1.56
C TRP A 89 -9.02 -9.88 -0.23
N LEU A 90 -7.80 -9.50 0.14
CA LEU A 90 -7.54 -8.64 1.28
C LEU A 90 -6.96 -7.30 0.82
N PHE A 91 -7.28 -6.24 1.57
CA PHE A 91 -6.90 -4.87 1.27
C PHE A 91 -6.36 -4.17 2.52
N TYR A 92 -5.28 -3.43 2.37
CA TYR A 92 -4.68 -2.68 3.47
C TYR A 92 -5.52 -1.47 3.86
N ASN A 93 -5.85 -1.34 5.14
CA ASN A 93 -6.74 -0.30 5.66
C ASN A 93 -6.02 0.61 6.66
N ALA A 94 -4.90 1.23 6.25
CA ALA A 94 -4.35 2.33 7.03
C ALA A 94 -5.29 3.56 7.00
N PRO A 95 -5.17 4.46 8.00
CA PRO A 95 -5.98 5.67 8.07
C PRO A 95 -6.02 6.43 6.74
N SER A 96 -7.24 6.73 6.31
CA SER A 96 -7.57 7.51 5.11
C SER A 96 -7.12 6.91 3.76
N VAL A 97 -6.49 5.72 3.69
CA VAL A 97 -6.11 5.11 2.39
C VAL A 97 -7.34 4.88 1.51
N ILE A 98 -8.41 4.34 2.09
CA ILE A 98 -9.67 4.09 1.37
C ILE A 98 -10.33 5.38 0.91
N ASP A 99 -10.32 6.42 1.75
CA ASP A 99 -10.93 7.70 1.42
C ASP A 99 -10.11 8.47 0.38
N ARG A 100 -8.78 8.41 0.44
CA ARG A 100 -7.90 8.97 -0.60
C ARG A 100 -8.01 8.21 -1.92
N ASN A 101 -8.05 6.88 -1.88
CA ASN A 101 -8.20 6.05 -3.07
C ASN A 101 -9.55 6.27 -3.76
N SER A 102 -10.60 6.58 -3.00
CA SER A 102 -11.93 6.87 -3.53
C SER A 102 -12.17 8.34 -3.87
N GLY A 103 -11.22 9.22 -3.56
CA GLY A 103 -11.37 10.67 -3.72
C GLY A 103 -12.32 11.33 -2.70
N ARG A 104 -12.76 10.60 -1.67
CA ARG A 104 -13.54 11.17 -0.54
C ARG A 104 -12.69 12.07 0.35
N GLU A 105 -11.40 11.75 0.47
CA GLU A 105 -10.39 12.62 1.04
C GLU A 105 -9.42 13.01 -0.08
N PHE A 106 -9.08 14.29 -0.16
CA PHE A 106 -8.11 14.79 -1.11
C PHE A 106 -7.30 15.90 -0.44
N LEU A 107 -5.99 15.72 -0.34
CA LEU A 107 -5.11 16.65 0.34
C LEU A 107 -4.14 17.29 -0.67
N PRO A 108 -4.44 18.49 -1.21
CA PRO A 108 -3.62 19.12 -2.25
C PRO A 108 -2.13 19.25 -1.90
N TRP A 109 -1.82 19.48 -0.62
CA TRP A 109 -0.44 19.59 -0.15
C TRP A 109 0.35 18.28 -0.29
N ARG A 110 -0.29 17.11 -0.22
CA ARG A 110 0.37 15.81 -0.47
C ARG A 110 0.74 15.67 -1.93
N VAL A 111 -0.16 16.11 -2.83
CA VAL A 111 0.08 16.13 -4.27
C VAL A 111 1.31 16.99 -4.58
N THR A 112 1.29 18.26 -4.15
CA THR A 112 2.42 19.18 -4.34
C THR A 112 3.73 18.64 -3.74
N ASN A 113 3.70 18.05 -2.55
CA ASN A 113 4.90 17.53 -1.90
C ASN A 113 5.49 16.33 -2.62
N MET A 114 4.67 15.36 -3.04
CA MET A 114 5.14 14.19 -3.77
C MET A 114 5.65 14.58 -5.16
N THR A 115 4.93 15.45 -5.87
CA THR A 115 5.37 15.98 -7.17
C THR A 115 6.74 16.64 -7.06
N ARG A 116 6.94 17.51 -6.05
CA ARG A 116 8.24 18.13 -5.80
C ARG A 116 9.31 17.10 -5.44
N TYR A 117 8.98 16.10 -4.64
CA TYR A 117 9.94 15.08 -4.22
C TYR A 117 10.46 14.25 -5.40
N VAL A 118 9.58 13.86 -6.33
CA VAL A 118 9.95 13.19 -7.57
C VAL A 118 10.78 14.11 -8.47
N GLN A 119 10.43 15.40 -8.55
CA GLN A 119 11.20 16.38 -9.32
C GLN A 119 12.62 16.57 -8.75
N GLU A 120 12.77 16.64 -7.42
CA GLU A 120 14.09 16.74 -6.78
C GLU A 120 14.95 15.50 -7.07
N ALA A 121 14.36 14.31 -7.11
CA ALA A 121 15.07 13.09 -7.50
C ALA A 121 15.50 13.12 -8.98
N GLN A 122 14.64 13.63 -9.87
CA GLN A 122 14.98 13.84 -11.27
C GLN A 122 16.12 14.85 -11.44
N ASP A 123 16.05 15.99 -10.76
CA ASP A 123 17.08 17.04 -10.83
C ASP A 123 18.43 16.50 -10.35
N LEU A 124 18.45 15.71 -9.28
CA LEU A 124 19.68 15.10 -8.79
C LEU A 124 20.23 14.05 -9.77
N ALA A 125 19.39 13.19 -10.33
CA ALA A 125 19.79 12.21 -11.34
C ALA A 125 20.39 12.90 -12.58
N THR A 126 19.73 13.93 -13.08
CA THR A 126 20.20 14.68 -14.25
C THR A 126 21.47 15.47 -13.97
N SER A 127 21.69 15.94 -12.73
CA SER A 127 22.92 16.65 -12.33
C SER A 127 24.20 15.81 -12.49
N VAL A 128 24.07 14.48 -12.39
CA VAL A 128 25.18 13.53 -12.60
C VAL A 128 25.16 12.90 -14.00
N GLY A 129 24.28 13.37 -14.89
CA GLY A 129 24.15 12.89 -16.27
C GLY A 129 23.33 11.61 -16.43
N ALA A 130 22.63 11.15 -15.38
CA ALA A 130 21.79 9.96 -15.44
C ALA A 130 20.43 10.25 -16.11
N HIS A 131 19.90 9.26 -16.82
CA HIS A 131 18.51 9.25 -17.25
C HIS A 131 17.59 8.89 -16.07
N PHE A 132 16.42 9.51 -15.98
CA PHE A 132 15.48 9.32 -14.87
C PHE A 132 14.12 8.85 -15.36
N ILE A 133 13.50 7.95 -14.61
CA ILE A 133 12.08 7.59 -14.78
C ILE A 133 11.42 7.30 -13.45
N ALA A 134 10.20 7.80 -13.26
CA ALA A 134 9.37 7.49 -12.09
C ALA A 134 8.43 6.30 -12.36
N ILE A 135 8.14 5.51 -11.32
CA ILE A 135 7.16 4.40 -11.35
C ILE A 135 6.17 4.59 -10.18
N PRO A 136 5.05 5.31 -10.39
CA PRO A 136 3.90 5.28 -9.49
C PRO A 136 3.29 3.87 -9.40
N VAL A 137 3.45 3.19 -8.27
CA VAL A 137 2.83 1.89 -8.02
C VAL A 137 1.34 2.09 -7.78
N PRO A 138 0.45 1.55 -8.63
CA PRO A 138 -0.97 1.78 -8.46
C PRO A 138 -1.47 1.16 -7.15
N ASN A 139 -2.37 1.87 -6.47
CA ASN A 139 -3.03 1.29 -5.31
C ASN A 139 -3.79 0.03 -5.71
N LYS A 140 -3.54 -1.08 -4.99
CA LYS A 140 -4.33 -2.32 -5.12
C LYS A 140 -5.84 -2.06 -5.04
N HIS A 141 -6.24 -1.09 -4.22
CA HIS A 141 -7.62 -0.62 -4.08
C HIS A 141 -8.21 -0.01 -5.36
N ALA A 142 -7.41 0.71 -6.14
CA ALA A 142 -7.83 1.27 -7.42
C ALA A 142 -7.88 0.18 -8.50
N VAL A 143 -6.86 -0.68 -8.56
CA VAL A 143 -6.76 -1.77 -9.55
C VAL A 143 -7.90 -2.79 -9.34
N TYR A 144 -8.11 -3.23 -8.10
CA TYR A 144 -9.13 -4.22 -7.73
C TYR A 144 -10.36 -3.60 -7.06
N ASN A 145 -10.77 -2.41 -7.50
CA ASN A 145 -11.91 -1.68 -6.94
C ASN A 145 -13.21 -2.50 -6.92
N ALA A 146 -13.42 -3.37 -7.91
CA ALA A 146 -14.58 -4.26 -7.97
C ALA A 146 -14.58 -5.36 -6.89
N LYS A 147 -13.42 -5.73 -6.34
CA LYS A 147 -13.29 -6.74 -5.28
C LYS A 147 -13.47 -6.15 -3.88
N LEU A 148 -13.41 -4.83 -3.71
CA LEU A 148 -13.70 -4.17 -2.43
C LEU A 148 -15.18 -4.32 -2.02
N PRO A 149 -15.51 -4.24 -0.72
CA PRO A 149 -16.91 -4.13 -0.29
C PRO A 149 -17.50 -2.79 -0.75
N ARG A 150 -18.81 -2.75 -1.01
CA ARG A 150 -19.49 -1.61 -1.65
C ARG A 150 -19.19 -0.24 -1.01
N TRP A 151 -19.06 -0.18 0.31
CA TRP A 151 -18.78 1.06 1.05
C TRP A 151 -17.36 1.58 0.84
N ALA A 152 -16.41 0.71 0.49
CA ALA A 152 -15.00 1.06 0.28
C ALA A 152 -14.68 1.37 -1.19
N ARG A 153 -15.58 1.01 -2.12
CA ARG A 153 -15.38 1.25 -3.56
C ARG A 153 -15.30 2.73 -3.87
N ALA A 154 -14.43 3.07 -4.81
CA ALA A 154 -14.45 4.34 -5.51
C ALA A 154 -15.54 4.31 -6.60
N GLU A 155 -16.26 5.41 -6.77
CA GLU A 155 -17.12 5.59 -7.95
C GLU A 155 -16.28 5.82 -9.20
N ASP A 156 -15.16 6.54 -9.03
CA ASP A 156 -14.21 6.88 -10.09
C ASP A 156 -12.80 6.88 -9.49
N THR A 157 -12.00 5.88 -9.84
CA THR A 157 -10.64 5.69 -9.36
C THR A 157 -9.66 6.73 -9.94
N GLU A 158 -10.04 7.49 -10.97
CA GLU A 158 -9.25 8.62 -11.51
C GLU A 158 -9.25 9.86 -10.61
N ARG A 159 -10.16 9.91 -9.63
CA ARG A 159 -10.27 11.04 -8.67
C ARG A 159 -9.39 10.87 -7.44
N SER A 160 -8.62 9.79 -7.36
CA SER A 160 -7.75 9.55 -6.21
C SER A 160 -6.61 10.55 -6.14
N GLU A 161 -6.08 10.76 -4.93
CA GLU A 161 -4.90 11.60 -4.70
C GLU A 161 -3.70 11.12 -5.54
N GLN A 162 -3.48 9.80 -5.63
CA GLN A 162 -2.43 9.22 -6.46
C GLN A 162 -2.53 9.62 -7.92
N ARG A 163 -3.74 9.60 -8.50
CA ARG A 163 -3.93 9.98 -9.91
C ARG A 163 -3.66 11.46 -10.14
N ALA A 164 -4.00 12.32 -9.18
CA ALA A 164 -3.61 13.73 -9.22
C ALA A 164 -2.08 13.91 -9.20
N ILE A 165 -1.36 13.15 -8.38
CA ILE A 165 0.13 13.16 -8.34
C ILE A 165 0.70 12.78 -9.71
N VAL A 166 0.24 11.66 -10.27
CA VAL A 166 0.71 11.18 -11.59
C VAL A 166 0.45 12.20 -12.69
N HIS A 167 -0.74 12.82 -12.71
CA HIS A 167 -1.06 13.86 -13.68
C HIS A 167 -0.19 15.12 -13.51
N GLU A 168 0.09 15.55 -12.28
CA GLU A 168 0.94 16.71 -12.03
C GLU A 168 2.39 16.44 -12.48
N ILE A 169 2.97 15.31 -12.09
CA ILE A 169 4.31 14.85 -12.51
C ILE A 169 4.40 14.81 -14.04
N GLY A 170 3.42 14.19 -14.71
CA GLY A 170 3.38 14.13 -16.17
C GLY A 170 3.25 15.51 -16.84
N SER A 171 2.50 16.44 -16.24
CA SER A 171 2.35 17.81 -16.75
C SER A 171 3.63 18.64 -16.68
N LEU A 172 4.53 18.29 -15.76
CA LEU A 172 5.86 18.88 -15.63
C LEU A 172 6.88 18.28 -16.60
N GLY A 173 6.50 17.24 -17.35
CA GLY A 173 7.39 16.55 -18.30
C GLY A 173 8.39 15.61 -17.64
N VAL A 174 8.17 15.23 -16.38
CA VAL A 174 8.97 14.19 -15.72
C VAL A 174 8.65 12.84 -16.39
N PRO A 175 9.65 12.09 -16.91
CA PRO A 175 9.42 10.77 -17.47
C PRO A 175 8.84 9.81 -16.42
N LEU A 176 7.78 9.08 -16.78
CA LEU A 176 7.15 8.11 -15.89
C LEU A 176 6.56 6.93 -16.65
N SER A 177 6.68 5.75 -16.05
CA SER A 177 5.86 4.57 -16.39
C SER A 177 4.56 4.65 -15.59
N ASP A 178 3.39 4.46 -16.22
CA ASP A 178 2.08 4.50 -15.54
C ASP A 178 1.44 3.10 -15.49
N PRO A 179 1.85 2.20 -14.57
CA PRO A 179 1.31 0.85 -14.48
C PRO A 179 -0.21 0.82 -14.29
N TYR A 180 -0.80 1.84 -13.67
CA TYR A 180 -2.25 1.92 -13.51
C TYR A 180 -2.98 1.87 -14.86
N LEU A 181 -2.50 2.62 -15.85
CA LEU A 181 -3.08 2.62 -17.20
C LEU A 181 -2.77 1.33 -17.95
N LEU A 182 -1.59 0.75 -17.74
CA LEU A 182 -1.21 -0.54 -18.35
C LEU A 182 -2.12 -1.67 -17.85
N PHE A 183 -2.39 -1.72 -16.54
CA PHE A 183 -3.15 -2.78 -15.89
C PHE A 183 -4.63 -2.81 -16.31
N LYS A 184 -5.19 -1.66 -16.74
CA LYS A 184 -6.57 -1.60 -17.29
C LYS A 184 -6.77 -2.42 -18.57
N ASN A 185 -5.69 -2.80 -19.24
CA ASN A 185 -5.76 -3.61 -20.46
C ASN A 185 -5.87 -5.12 -20.19
N PHE A 186 -5.88 -5.53 -18.91
CA PHE A 186 -5.94 -6.93 -18.50
C PHE A 186 -7.31 -7.28 -17.91
N ASP A 187 -7.76 -8.50 -18.20
CA ASP A 187 -8.82 -9.14 -17.42
C ASP A 187 -8.21 -9.60 -16.10
N LEU A 188 -8.44 -8.84 -15.03
CA LEU A 188 -7.79 -9.05 -13.73
C LEU A 188 -8.26 -10.31 -13.00
N ASP A 189 -9.36 -10.93 -13.43
CA ASP A 189 -9.83 -12.21 -12.90
C ASP A 189 -9.09 -13.38 -13.56
N ALA A 190 -8.80 -13.28 -14.86
CA ALA A 190 -8.02 -14.28 -15.61
C ALA A 190 -6.51 -14.09 -15.46
N THR A 191 -6.06 -12.85 -15.29
CA THR A 191 -4.66 -12.46 -15.19
C THR A 191 -4.45 -11.55 -13.98
N PRO A 192 -4.41 -12.11 -12.75
CA PRO A 192 -4.10 -11.33 -11.56
C PRO A 192 -2.70 -10.70 -11.67
N LEU A 193 -2.60 -9.43 -11.26
CA LEU A 193 -1.37 -8.63 -11.24
C LEU A 193 -0.93 -8.30 -9.81
N TYR A 194 -1.74 -8.63 -8.81
CA TYR A 194 -1.41 -8.50 -7.39
C TYR A 194 -1.62 -9.82 -6.68
N PHE A 195 -0.84 -10.02 -5.62
CA PHE A 195 -1.18 -11.06 -4.67
C PHE A 195 -2.48 -10.68 -3.96
N LYS A 196 -3.40 -11.63 -3.89
CA LYS A 196 -4.73 -11.50 -3.32
C LYS A 196 -4.69 -11.18 -1.84
N ARG A 197 -3.74 -11.77 -1.11
CA ARG A 197 -3.59 -11.61 0.36
C ARG A 197 -2.39 -10.78 0.79
N ASP A 198 -1.76 -10.09 -0.16
CA ASP A 198 -0.65 -9.17 0.09
C ASP A 198 -0.98 -7.72 -0.30
N THR A 199 -0.13 -6.78 0.08
CA THR A 199 -0.17 -5.41 -0.46
C THR A 199 0.48 -5.31 -1.83
N HIS A 200 1.43 -6.19 -2.14
CA HIS A 200 2.28 -6.10 -3.32
C HIS A 200 1.61 -6.61 -4.60
N TRP A 201 2.09 -6.09 -5.74
CA TRP A 201 1.89 -6.75 -7.02
C TRP A 201 2.50 -8.17 -6.99
N ASN A 202 2.07 -9.05 -7.89
CA ASN A 202 2.78 -10.30 -8.11
C ASN A 202 3.94 -10.09 -9.10
N GLU A 203 4.71 -11.13 -9.35
CA GLU A 203 5.88 -11.11 -10.23
C GLU A 203 5.55 -10.58 -11.64
N PHE A 204 4.36 -10.92 -12.15
CA PHE A 204 3.92 -10.51 -13.48
C PHE A 204 3.51 -9.02 -13.51
N GLY A 205 2.76 -8.56 -12.51
CA GLY A 205 2.42 -7.15 -12.35
C GLY A 205 3.66 -6.26 -12.23
N ALA A 206 4.64 -6.69 -11.43
CA ALA A 206 5.95 -6.04 -11.33
C ALA A 206 6.66 -6.01 -12.69
N TYR A 207 6.70 -7.14 -13.41
CA TYR A 207 7.38 -7.21 -14.71
C TYR A 207 6.78 -6.24 -15.74
N ILE A 208 5.46 -6.06 -15.77
CA ILE A 208 4.81 -5.09 -16.67
C ILE A 208 5.30 -3.67 -16.40
N ALA A 209 5.35 -3.26 -15.13
CA ALA A 209 5.84 -1.94 -14.73
C ALA A 209 7.32 -1.74 -15.11
N PHE A 210 8.16 -2.76 -14.85
CA PHE A 210 9.56 -2.75 -15.26
C PHE A 210 9.73 -2.65 -16.77
N TYR A 211 9.06 -3.51 -17.52
CA TYR A 211 9.20 -3.58 -18.97
C TYR A 211 8.88 -2.24 -19.61
N ASP A 212 7.78 -1.60 -19.20
CA ASP A 212 7.42 -0.26 -19.70
C ASP A 212 8.48 0.79 -19.35
N ALA A 213 9.00 0.80 -18.12
CA ALA A 213 10.07 1.71 -17.73
C ALA A 213 11.33 1.52 -18.59
N ILE A 214 11.74 0.28 -18.84
CA ILE A 214 12.90 -0.03 -19.67
C ILE A 214 12.68 0.30 -21.15
N VAL A 215 11.47 0.12 -21.67
CA VAL A 215 11.09 0.57 -23.02
C VAL A 215 11.24 2.09 -23.14
N GLN A 216 10.74 2.84 -22.16
CA GLN A 216 10.84 4.30 -22.15
C GLN A 216 12.29 4.79 -22.04
N LEU A 217 13.15 4.05 -21.32
CA LEU A 217 14.59 4.29 -21.26
C LEU A 217 15.36 3.85 -22.52
N GLY A 218 14.69 3.21 -23.49
CA GLY A 218 15.31 2.75 -24.74
C GLY A 218 16.20 1.52 -24.58
N LEU A 219 15.99 0.72 -23.53
CA LEU A 219 16.85 -0.39 -23.13
C LEU A 219 16.20 -1.78 -23.33
N ALA A 220 15.01 -1.85 -23.93
CA ALA A 220 14.20 -3.07 -23.97
C ALA A 220 14.53 -4.06 -25.12
N ALA A 221 15.59 -3.83 -25.90
CA ALA A 221 15.87 -4.58 -27.13
C ALA A 221 15.95 -6.11 -26.93
N ASP A 222 16.46 -6.54 -25.78
CA ASP A 222 16.66 -7.95 -25.45
C ASP A 222 15.65 -8.49 -24.42
N LEU A 223 14.64 -7.69 -24.03
CA LEU A 223 13.63 -8.10 -23.06
C LEU A 223 12.40 -8.72 -23.75
N PRO A 224 11.90 -9.87 -23.27
CA PRO A 224 10.65 -10.42 -23.76
C PRO A 224 9.48 -9.48 -23.42
N ALA A 225 8.58 -9.24 -24.36
CA ALA A 225 7.33 -8.54 -24.03
C ALA A 225 6.57 -9.32 -22.93
N PRO A 226 5.81 -8.66 -22.03
CA PRO A 226 5.18 -9.33 -20.88
C PRO A 226 4.37 -10.58 -21.24
N MET A 227 3.57 -10.54 -22.30
CA MET A 227 2.77 -11.69 -22.73
C MET A 227 3.60 -12.87 -23.28
N ASN A 228 4.85 -12.63 -23.70
CA ASN A 228 5.77 -13.69 -24.10
C ASN A 228 6.46 -14.32 -22.88
N LEU A 229 6.50 -13.61 -21.74
CA LEU A 229 7.06 -14.12 -20.50
C LEU A 229 6.06 -14.97 -19.71
N LEU A 230 4.76 -14.61 -19.75
CA LEU A 230 3.71 -15.31 -19.02
C LEU A 230 3.36 -16.65 -19.68
N GLN A 231 3.65 -17.76 -19.00
CA GLN A 231 3.30 -19.11 -19.44
C GLN A 231 1.92 -19.58 -18.97
N GLY A 232 1.37 -18.92 -17.95
CA GLY A 232 0.05 -19.20 -17.40
C GLY A 232 -0.02 -18.89 -15.91
N PHE A 233 -1.00 -19.47 -15.24
CA PHE A 233 -1.15 -19.40 -13.80
C PHE A 233 -1.37 -20.80 -13.23
N GLU A 234 -0.86 -21.02 -12.03
CA GLU A 234 -1.11 -22.23 -11.24
C GLU A 234 -1.72 -21.91 -9.89
N GLU A 235 -2.46 -22.88 -9.35
CA GLU A 235 -2.96 -22.81 -7.99
C GLU A 235 -1.82 -23.13 -7.01
N GLY A 236 -1.40 -22.14 -6.24
CA GLY A 236 -0.39 -22.26 -5.21
C GLY A 236 -0.93 -21.89 -3.84
N SER A 237 -0.15 -22.14 -2.78
CA SER A 237 -0.46 -21.66 -1.43
C SER A 237 0.39 -20.43 -1.13
N PHE A 238 -0.27 -19.33 -0.77
CA PHE A 238 0.39 -18.07 -0.47
C PHE A 238 -0.09 -17.50 0.87
N PHE A 239 0.83 -16.93 1.64
CA PHE A 239 0.57 -16.29 2.92
C PHE A 239 1.17 -14.89 2.89
N GLY A 240 0.32 -13.88 2.75
CA GLY A 240 0.77 -12.50 2.54
C GLY A 240 0.88 -11.69 3.82
N VAL A 241 1.40 -10.47 3.71
CA VAL A 241 1.48 -9.53 4.84
C VAL A 241 0.09 -9.17 5.40
N LEU A 242 -0.96 -9.18 4.57
CA LEU A 242 -2.31 -8.90 5.05
C LEU A 242 -2.91 -10.07 5.83
N ASP A 243 -2.45 -11.31 5.62
CA ASP A 243 -2.78 -12.40 6.53
C ASP A 243 -2.27 -12.12 7.94
N GLN A 244 -0.99 -11.77 8.04
CA GLN A 244 -0.34 -11.41 9.30
C GLN A 244 -1.08 -10.28 10.01
N PHE A 245 -1.45 -9.23 9.27
CA PHE A 245 -2.14 -8.08 9.84
C PHE A 245 -3.61 -8.36 10.16
N SER A 246 -4.30 -9.19 9.40
CA SER A 246 -5.73 -9.42 9.58
C SER A 246 -6.03 -10.29 10.80
N GLY A 247 -5.14 -11.21 11.16
CA GLY A 247 -5.39 -12.26 12.14
C GLY A 247 -6.55 -13.19 11.73
N LEU A 248 -6.93 -13.21 10.45
CA LEU A 248 -8.01 -14.03 9.91
C LEU A 248 -7.59 -15.47 9.63
N SER A 249 -6.31 -15.68 9.34
CA SER A 249 -5.72 -17.00 9.07
C SER A 249 -4.30 -17.04 9.60
N GLU A 250 -3.90 -18.18 10.14
CA GLU A 250 -2.50 -18.51 10.48
C GLU A 250 -1.84 -19.41 9.42
N ALA A 251 -2.56 -19.73 8.34
CA ALA A 251 -2.12 -20.62 7.28
C ALA A 251 -2.24 -19.97 5.90
N ALA A 252 -1.35 -20.38 4.99
CA ALA A 252 -1.41 -20.02 3.59
C ALA A 252 -2.74 -20.44 2.96
N GLU A 253 -3.27 -19.59 2.09
CA GLU A 253 -4.52 -19.82 1.35
C GLU A 253 -4.22 -20.10 -0.12
N SER A 254 -5.16 -20.74 -0.79
CA SER A 254 -5.04 -20.98 -2.23
C SER A 254 -5.10 -19.68 -3.03
N GLU A 255 -4.17 -19.52 -3.96
CA GLU A 255 -3.99 -18.36 -4.79
C GLU A 255 -3.50 -18.72 -6.20
N SER A 256 -3.91 -17.93 -7.21
CA SER A 256 -3.48 -18.09 -8.59
C SER A 256 -2.17 -17.35 -8.82
N LEU A 257 -1.06 -18.07 -8.91
CA LEU A 257 0.29 -17.53 -9.03
C LEU A 257 0.78 -17.55 -10.48
N PRO A 258 1.45 -16.49 -10.96
CA PRO A 258 1.94 -16.45 -12.34
C PRO A 258 3.11 -17.41 -12.54
N ILE A 259 3.10 -18.12 -13.67
CA ILE A 259 4.25 -18.90 -14.14
C ILE A 259 4.96 -18.07 -15.21
N LEU A 260 6.21 -17.68 -14.93
CA LEU A 260 7.03 -16.85 -15.81
C LEU A 260 8.20 -17.64 -16.42
N ASP A 261 8.48 -17.42 -17.70
CA ASP A 261 9.64 -17.99 -18.37
C ASP A 261 10.94 -17.27 -18.00
N MET A 262 11.50 -17.64 -16.85
CA MET A 262 12.73 -17.02 -16.36
C MET A 262 13.97 -17.39 -17.19
N THR A 263 13.87 -18.32 -18.15
CA THR A 263 15.03 -18.73 -18.97
C THR A 263 15.55 -17.60 -19.84
N ALA A 264 14.70 -16.63 -20.18
CA ALA A 264 15.05 -15.44 -20.95
C ALA A 264 16.07 -14.53 -20.24
N PHE A 265 16.18 -14.61 -18.91
CA PHE A 265 17.08 -13.74 -18.13
C PHE A 265 18.43 -14.41 -17.79
N GLY A 266 18.58 -15.70 -18.11
CA GLY A 266 19.77 -16.48 -17.78
C GLY A 266 19.96 -16.69 -16.27
N VAL A 267 21.07 -17.34 -15.90
CA VAL A 267 21.51 -17.47 -14.51
C VAL A 267 22.69 -16.52 -14.32
N ALA A 268 22.43 -15.36 -13.73
CA ALA A 268 23.51 -14.49 -13.29
C ALA A 268 23.95 -14.90 -11.88
N GLU A 269 25.26 -15.09 -11.67
CA GLU A 269 25.78 -15.09 -10.30
C GLU A 269 25.58 -13.69 -9.73
N LEU A 270 24.77 -13.59 -8.68
CA LEU A 270 24.48 -12.35 -7.97
C LEU A 270 25.46 -12.23 -6.80
N GLU A 271 26.34 -11.24 -6.85
CA GLU A 271 27.07 -10.83 -5.66
C GLU A 271 26.24 -9.78 -4.94
N PHE A 272 25.71 -10.18 -3.79
CA PHE A 272 24.93 -9.32 -2.91
C PHE A 272 25.82 -8.75 -1.82
N ASN A 273 25.87 -7.43 -1.73
CA ASN A 273 26.56 -6.73 -0.65
C ASN A 273 25.58 -5.73 -0.03
N GLU A 274 25.19 -5.97 1.22
CA GLU A 274 24.50 -4.95 2.01
C GLU A 274 25.44 -3.77 2.24
N ILE A 275 24.91 -2.56 2.10
CA ILE A 275 25.62 -1.35 2.50
C ILE A 275 24.93 -0.81 3.73
N ASP A 276 25.69 -0.59 4.80
CA ASP A 276 25.26 0.29 5.87
C ASP A 276 25.42 1.73 5.39
N ASP A 277 24.35 2.33 4.88
CA ASP A 277 24.37 3.71 4.40
C ASP A 277 23.97 4.74 5.47
N HIS A 278 23.72 4.28 6.71
CA HIS A 278 23.32 5.07 7.89
C HIS A 278 22.11 6.02 7.71
N VAL A 279 21.46 6.05 6.55
CA VAL A 279 20.46 7.05 6.15
C VAL A 279 19.15 6.41 5.71
N SER A 280 19.19 5.23 5.11
CA SER A 280 18.04 4.41 4.73
C SER A 280 17.99 3.12 5.58
N MET A 281 16.78 2.69 5.94
CA MET A 281 16.59 1.31 6.37
C MET A 281 16.74 0.44 5.13
N ASP A 282 17.79 -0.37 5.10
CA ASP A 282 18.09 -1.33 4.04
C ASP A 282 18.55 -0.69 2.72
N SER A 283 19.86 -0.67 2.48
CA SER A 283 20.45 -0.39 1.16
C SER A 283 21.34 -1.54 0.75
N TYR A 284 21.31 -1.91 -0.52
CA TYR A 284 22.13 -3.00 -1.03
C TYR A 284 22.66 -2.76 -2.44
N ILE A 285 23.80 -3.39 -2.74
CA ILE A 285 24.36 -3.48 -4.08
C ILE A 285 24.18 -4.90 -4.57
N VAL A 286 23.66 -5.03 -5.78
CA VAL A 286 23.75 -6.25 -6.57
C VAL A 286 24.69 -5.98 -7.73
N SER A 287 25.84 -6.64 -7.70
CA SER A 287 26.76 -6.66 -8.82
C SER A 287 26.52 -7.93 -9.64
N TYR A 288 26.46 -7.78 -10.95
CA TYR A 288 26.27 -8.91 -11.87
C TYR A 288 27.61 -9.18 -12.55
N ASP A 289 28.19 -10.37 -12.32
CA ASP A 289 29.44 -10.73 -12.97
C ASP A 289 29.20 -10.96 -14.48
N THR A 290 29.61 -9.99 -15.29
CA THR A 290 29.48 -10.05 -16.76
C THR A 290 30.64 -10.79 -17.43
N LYS A 291 31.48 -11.53 -16.70
CA LYS A 291 32.64 -12.29 -17.22
C LYS A 291 32.34 -13.23 -18.41
N GLN A 292 31.08 -13.50 -18.74
CA GLN A 292 30.69 -14.45 -19.79
C GLN A 292 30.21 -13.82 -21.11
N VAL A 293 29.99 -12.50 -21.22
CA VAL A 293 29.54 -11.91 -22.49
C VAL A 293 30.44 -10.74 -22.85
N GLY A 294 31.48 -11.02 -23.62
CA GLY A 294 32.49 -10.05 -23.99
C GLY A 294 31.99 -8.98 -24.96
N HIS A 295 31.08 -8.09 -24.57
CA HIS A 295 30.73 -6.83 -25.23
C HIS A 295 30.63 -5.72 -24.16
N SER A 296 30.96 -4.48 -24.52
CA SER A 296 30.80 -3.18 -23.81
C SER A 296 30.21 -3.18 -22.38
N ARG A 297 30.84 -2.43 -21.45
CA ARG A 297 30.33 -2.13 -20.09
C ARG A 297 28.81 -1.90 -20.10
N LYS A 298 28.03 -2.83 -19.53
CA LYS A 298 26.58 -2.67 -19.34
C LYS A 298 26.30 -1.43 -18.47
N PRO A 299 25.14 -0.77 -18.63
CA PRO A 299 24.78 0.42 -17.86
C PRO A 299 24.61 0.10 -16.37
N ARG A 300 24.72 1.14 -15.54
CA ARG A 300 24.55 1.11 -14.08
C ARG A 300 23.19 1.69 -13.72
N LEU A 301 22.45 1.00 -12.85
CA LEU A 301 21.12 1.41 -12.41
C LEU A 301 21.10 1.70 -10.92
N LEU A 302 20.55 2.85 -10.53
CA LEU A 302 20.11 3.10 -9.17
C LEU A 302 18.60 3.00 -9.09
N ILE A 303 18.11 2.20 -8.13
CA ILE A 303 16.69 2.12 -7.80
C ILE A 303 16.50 2.79 -6.46
N ILE A 304 15.59 3.74 -6.41
CA ILE A 304 15.10 4.38 -5.20
C ILE A 304 13.65 3.94 -5.06
N GLY A 305 13.36 3.05 -4.11
CA GLY A 305 12.06 2.40 -4.02
C GLY A 305 11.72 1.93 -2.61
N ASP A 306 10.70 1.10 -2.50
CA ASP A 306 10.31 0.39 -1.28
C ASP A 306 10.20 -1.14 -1.53
N SER A 307 9.49 -1.85 -0.65
CA SER A 307 9.27 -3.30 -0.75
C SER A 307 8.63 -3.76 -2.07
N PHE A 308 7.95 -2.89 -2.82
CA PHE A 308 7.48 -3.19 -4.17
C PHE A 308 8.63 -3.48 -5.14
N THR A 309 9.80 -2.86 -4.93
CA THR A 309 10.99 -3.00 -5.78
C THR A 309 12.09 -3.87 -5.22
N TYR A 310 12.00 -4.24 -3.93
CA TYR A 310 13.07 -4.90 -3.19
C TYR A 310 13.42 -6.29 -3.75
N ASP A 311 12.45 -7.20 -3.92
CA ASP A 311 12.72 -8.60 -4.29
C ASP A 311 12.29 -8.96 -5.71
N LEU A 312 11.12 -8.47 -6.14
CA LEU A 312 10.42 -9.00 -7.32
C LEU A 312 11.10 -8.69 -8.65
N PHE A 313 12.01 -7.72 -8.69
CA PHE A 313 12.67 -7.32 -9.92
C PHE A 313 14.09 -7.85 -10.10
N ARG A 314 14.66 -8.49 -9.05
CA ARG A 314 16.07 -8.89 -9.02
C ARG A 314 16.51 -9.70 -10.24
N PRO A 315 15.75 -10.71 -10.72
CA PRO A 315 16.15 -11.46 -11.91
C PRO A 315 16.13 -10.61 -13.20
N TYR A 316 15.27 -9.60 -13.28
CA TYR A 316 15.08 -8.81 -14.48
C TYR A 316 16.21 -7.80 -14.68
N TRP A 317 16.66 -7.14 -13.62
CA TRP A 317 17.71 -6.12 -13.70
C TRP A 317 19.03 -6.65 -14.26
N GLY A 318 19.42 -7.87 -13.88
CA GLY A 318 20.70 -8.47 -14.31
C GLY A 318 20.82 -8.74 -15.81
N SER A 319 19.68 -8.86 -16.50
CA SER A 319 19.67 -9.01 -17.95
C SER A 319 20.05 -7.70 -18.66
N VAL A 320 19.69 -6.55 -18.08
CA VAL A 320 19.85 -5.22 -18.70
C VAL A 320 21.10 -4.48 -18.17
N PHE A 321 21.36 -4.55 -16.87
CA PHE A 321 22.36 -3.73 -16.19
C PHE A 321 23.58 -4.54 -15.72
N GLY A 322 24.73 -3.88 -15.59
CA GLY A 322 25.97 -4.50 -15.09
C GLY A 322 26.16 -4.37 -13.58
N GLU A 323 25.60 -3.31 -12.99
CA GLU A 323 25.62 -3.04 -11.56
C GLU A 323 24.31 -2.36 -11.20
N VAL A 324 23.61 -2.87 -10.18
CA VAL A 324 22.40 -2.27 -9.66
C VAL A 324 22.60 -1.95 -8.19
N ARG A 325 22.35 -0.69 -7.83
CA ARG A 325 22.21 -0.30 -6.43
C ARG A 325 20.73 -0.07 -6.14
N TRP A 326 20.29 -0.54 -5.00
CA TRP A 326 18.95 -0.31 -4.51
C TRP A 326 19.04 0.39 -3.16
N SER A 327 18.25 1.44 -3.00
CA SER A 327 18.14 2.21 -1.76
C SER A 327 16.68 2.40 -1.42
N HIS A 328 16.31 2.10 -0.18
CA HIS A 328 14.96 2.37 0.28
C HIS A 328 14.75 3.89 0.38
N HIS A 329 13.64 4.42 -0.14
CA HIS A 329 13.24 5.81 0.11
C HIS A 329 12.54 6.03 1.46
N GLY A 330 12.69 5.12 2.42
CA GLY A 330 11.84 4.97 3.62
C GLY A 330 11.43 6.28 4.27
N HIS A 331 10.14 6.58 4.17
CA HIS A 331 9.54 7.84 4.59
C HIS A 331 10.10 9.11 3.89
N GLY A 332 10.54 9.08 2.65
CA GLY A 332 11.12 10.25 1.99
C GLY A 332 12.61 10.48 2.27
N LYS A 333 13.31 9.52 2.90
CA LYS A 333 14.77 9.53 3.07
C LYS A 333 15.40 8.54 2.11
N TYR A 334 16.10 9.03 1.10
CA TYR A 334 17.11 8.24 0.41
C TYR A 334 18.44 8.98 0.50
N ASN A 335 19.54 8.23 0.50
CA ASN A 335 20.86 8.83 0.55
C ASN A 335 21.16 9.56 -0.77
N ARG A 336 20.96 10.89 -0.81
CA ARG A 336 21.25 11.71 -1.99
C ARG A 336 22.70 11.59 -2.44
N ALA A 337 23.64 11.47 -1.49
CA ALA A 337 25.05 11.27 -1.80
C ALA A 337 25.30 9.93 -2.50
N ALA A 338 24.41 8.93 -2.36
CA ALA A 338 24.52 7.69 -3.10
C ALA A 338 24.37 7.90 -4.61
N ILE A 339 23.58 8.88 -5.07
CA ILE A 339 23.50 9.21 -6.50
C ILE A 339 24.85 9.76 -6.99
N GLU A 340 25.41 10.71 -6.25
CA GLU A 340 26.68 11.36 -6.59
C GLU A 340 27.88 10.39 -6.51
N GLU A 341 27.94 9.52 -5.50
CA GLU A 341 29.01 8.54 -5.34
C GLU A 341 28.90 7.41 -6.36
N PHE A 342 27.69 6.92 -6.59
CA PHE A 342 27.48 5.80 -7.49
C PHE A 342 27.69 6.19 -8.94
N GLN A 343 27.34 7.42 -9.35
CA GLN A 343 27.35 7.86 -10.75
C GLN A 343 26.59 6.85 -11.65
N PRO A 344 25.27 6.68 -11.45
CA PRO A 344 24.46 5.79 -12.28
C PRO A 344 24.30 6.33 -13.70
N ASP A 345 24.07 5.44 -14.67
CA ASP A 345 23.62 5.84 -16.01
C ASP A 345 22.09 6.05 -16.02
N PHE A 346 21.37 5.32 -15.16
CA PHE A 346 19.91 5.34 -15.04
C PHE A 346 19.48 5.38 -13.57
N VAL A 347 18.42 6.13 -13.28
CA VAL A 347 17.74 6.18 -11.99
C VAL A 347 16.27 5.83 -12.18
N ILE A 348 15.79 4.84 -11.44
CA ILE A 348 14.38 4.51 -11.31
C ILE A 348 13.91 4.97 -9.93
N PHE A 349 12.85 5.78 -9.91
CA PHE A 349 12.24 6.26 -8.68
C PHE A 349 10.82 5.70 -8.55
N GLU A 350 10.66 4.71 -7.68
CA GLU A 350 9.36 4.09 -7.41
C GLU A 350 8.69 4.78 -6.22
N PHE A 351 7.35 4.90 -6.24
CA PHE A 351 6.58 5.36 -5.09
C PHE A 351 5.15 4.84 -5.06
N VAL A 352 4.63 4.69 -3.83
CA VAL A 352 3.22 4.42 -3.54
C VAL A 352 2.58 5.55 -2.71
N ASP A 353 1.27 5.79 -2.87
CA ASP A 353 0.62 6.99 -2.33
C ASP A 353 0.43 7.00 -0.81
N TRP A 354 0.47 5.85 -0.13
CA TRP A 354 0.21 5.76 1.31
C TRP A 354 1.46 6.01 2.14
N GLU A 355 2.66 5.95 1.54
CA GLU A 355 3.93 6.22 2.23
C GLU A 355 4.31 7.70 2.28
N ILE A 356 3.51 8.61 1.70
CA ILE A 356 3.80 10.05 1.68
C ILE A 356 3.87 10.58 3.13
N PRO A 357 5.06 10.94 3.63
CA PRO A 357 5.22 11.40 5.00
C PRO A 357 4.83 12.87 5.12
N ALA A 358 4.20 13.21 6.24
CA ALA A 358 3.85 14.58 6.56
C ALA A 358 5.09 15.51 6.69
N TRP A 359 6.29 14.99 6.88
CA TRP A 359 7.48 15.78 7.21
C TRP A 359 8.37 16.20 6.03
N VAL A 360 8.02 15.88 4.77
CA VAL A 360 8.62 16.51 3.56
C VAL A 360 8.62 18.06 3.65
N LEU A 361 7.83 18.60 4.58
CA LEU A 361 7.81 19.98 5.09
C LEU A 361 9.14 20.53 5.68
N HIS A 362 10.04 19.72 6.27
CA HIS A 362 11.10 20.27 7.14
C HIS A 362 12.52 20.34 6.55
N GLU A 363 12.90 19.47 5.62
CA GLU A 363 14.28 19.46 5.09
C GLU A 363 14.46 20.40 3.89
N THR A 364 13.43 20.57 3.07
CA THR A 364 13.48 21.47 1.91
C THR A 364 13.53 22.95 2.28
N LEU A 365 13.06 23.34 3.47
CA LEU A 365 13.23 24.70 4.00
C LEU A 365 14.61 24.97 4.60
N ARG A 366 15.42 23.93 4.85
CA ARG A 366 16.79 24.07 5.38
C ARG A 366 17.86 24.04 4.27
N ALA A 367 17.57 23.47 3.10
CA ALA A 367 18.46 23.50 1.96
C ALA A 367 18.42 24.82 1.16
N SER A 368 17.46 25.71 1.47
CA SER A 368 17.30 27.03 0.86
C SER A 368 17.67 28.21 1.79
N GLN A 369 18.40 27.95 2.87
CA GLN A 369 19.07 28.94 3.73
C GLN A 369 20.55 28.62 3.79
#